data_AF-A0A821U4H6-F1
#
_entry.id   AF-A0A821U4H6-F1
#
_cell.length_a   1.000
_cell.length_b   1.000
_cell.length_c   1.000
_cell.angle_alpha   90.00
_cell.angle_beta   90.00
_cell.angle_gamma   90.00
#
_symmetry.space_group_name_H-M   'P 1'
#
loop_
_entity.id
_entity.type
_entity.pdbx_description
1 polymer ?
#
loop_
_entity_poly.entity_id
_entity_poly.type
_entity_poly.pdbx_seq_one_letter_code
_entity_poly.pdbx_strand_id
1 'polypeptide(L)'
;QTTPPEYNIRAVKTPTAIFWSSDDWLADATDVSYIFDNLPNIVYEKYVPDYNHLDFVWAISANKFVYSDLLNVMQKYYPFN
;
A
#
# COMPACT_ATOMS: atom_id res chain seq x y z
N GLN A 1 -10.95 18.18 24.48
CA GLN A 1 -9.67 17.72 23.89
C GLN A 1 -8.74 18.92 23.76
N THR A 2 -7.54 18.86 24.31
CA THR A 2 -6.54 19.95 24.35
C THR A 2 -5.28 19.66 23.52
N THR A 3 -5.11 18.41 23.06
CA THR A 3 -4.06 17.96 22.14
C THR A 3 -4.70 17.32 20.90
N PRO A 4 -4.02 17.27 19.75
CA PRO A 4 -4.52 16.53 18.59
C PRO A 4 -4.78 15.06 18.93
N PRO A 5 -5.86 14.45 18.39
CA PRO A 5 -6.12 13.03 18.58
C PRO A 5 -5.12 12.19 17.81
N GLU A 6 -4.76 11.04 18.36
CA GLU A 6 -3.96 10.05 17.64
C GLU A 6 -4.83 9.18 16.72
N TYR A 7 -4.29 8.82 15.56
CA TYR A 7 -4.92 7.87 14.65
C TYR A 7 -4.42 6.45 14.93
N ASN A 8 -5.30 5.60 15.46
CA ASN A 8 -4.95 4.22 15.76
C ASN A 8 -5.06 3.34 14.51
N ILE A 9 -3.93 3.04 13.86
CA ILE A 9 -3.87 2.17 12.68
C ILE A 9 -4.40 0.74 12.95
N ARG A 10 -4.29 0.25 14.19
CA ARG A 10 -4.84 -1.07 14.58
C ARG A 10 -6.36 -1.11 14.58
N ALA A 11 -7.02 0.05 14.54
CA ALA A 11 -8.48 0.13 14.46
C ALA A 11 -9.02 0.02 13.03
N VAL A 12 -8.15 0.02 12.00
CA VAL A 12 -8.56 -0.12 10.60
C VAL A 12 -9.10 -1.54 10.36
N LYS A 13 -10.34 -1.65 9.90
CA LYS A 13 -11.00 -2.94 9.60
C LYS A 13 -11.01 -3.30 8.12
N THR A 14 -10.84 -2.29 7.26
CA THR A 14 -10.93 -2.44 5.81
C THR A 14 -9.82 -3.36 5.28
N PRO A 15 -10.15 -4.35 4.44
CA PRO A 15 -9.14 -5.10 3.68
C PRO A 15 -8.24 -4.15 2.90
N THR A 16 -6.92 -4.21 3.15
CA THR A 16 -5.95 -3.28 2.55
C THR A 16 -4.92 -4.04 1.71
N ALA A 17 -4.70 -3.58 0.48
CA ALA A 17 -3.58 -4.02 -0.34
C ALA A 17 -2.47 -2.97 -0.31
N ILE A 18 -1.22 -3.40 -0.15
CA ILE A 18 -0.06 -2.49 -0.04
C ILE A 18 0.92 -2.78 -1.18
N PHE A 19 1.34 -1.71 -1.86
CA PHE A 19 2.44 -1.70 -2.81
C PHE A 19 3.51 -0.76 -2.24
N TRP A 20 4.76 -1.22 -2.17
CA TRP A 20 5.83 -0.48 -1.51
C TRP A 20 7.20 -0.75 -2.13
N SER A 21 8.18 0.10 -1.84
CA SER A 21 9.56 0.00 -2.31
C SER A 21 10.52 0.54 -1.25
N SER A 22 11.77 0.06 -1.22
CA SER A 22 12.79 0.60 -0.32
C SER A 22 13.37 1.93 -0.80
N ASP A 23 13.20 2.24 -2.09
CA ASP A 23 13.76 3.45 -2.71
C ASP A 23 12.77 4.63 -2.67
N ASP A 24 11.61 4.44 -2.03
CA ASP A 24 10.68 5.50 -1.70
C ASP A 24 11.19 6.30 -0.49
N TRP A 25 11.54 7.57 -0.70
CA TRP A 25 12.05 8.44 0.37
C TRP A 25 10.95 9.06 1.23
N LEU A 26 9.68 9.02 0.81
CA LEU A 26 8.56 9.58 1.55
C LEU A 26 7.81 8.50 2.33
N ALA A 27 7.60 7.34 1.71
CA ALA A 27 7.08 6.15 2.37
C ALA A 27 8.21 5.12 2.53
N ASP A 28 9.20 5.45 3.36
CA ASP A 28 10.40 4.64 3.50
C ASP A 28 10.13 3.29 4.18
N ALA A 29 11.08 2.36 4.00
CA ALA A 29 10.95 0.99 4.49
C ALA A 29 10.71 0.90 6.01
N THR A 30 11.19 1.85 6.81
CA THR A 30 11.00 1.86 8.27
C THR A 30 9.54 2.13 8.62
N ASP A 31 8.96 3.19 8.05
CA ASP A 31 7.57 3.56 8.29
C ASP A 31 6.61 2.53 7.68
N VAL A 32 6.95 1.95 6.53
CA VAL A 32 6.20 0.85 5.93
C VAL A 32 6.27 -0.41 6.80
N SER A 33 7.42 -0.74 7.40
CA SER A 33 7.52 -1.85 8.37
C SER A 33 6.61 -1.63 9.58
N TYR A 34 6.51 -0.39 10.09
CA TYR A 34 5.55 -0.06 11.14
C TYR A 34 4.10 -0.34 10.71
N ILE A 35 3.74 -0.03 9.45
CA ILE A 35 2.41 -0.34 8.91
C ILE A 35 2.19 -1.85 8.88
N PHE A 36 3.15 -2.64 8.40
CA PHE A 36 3.04 -4.11 8.37
C PHE A 36 2.84 -4.71 9.77
N ASP A 37 3.53 -4.19 10.77
CA ASP A 37 3.44 -4.67 12.15
C ASP A 37 2.11 -4.32 12.84
N ASN A 38 1.39 -3.30 12.35
CA ASN A 38 0.26 -2.71 13.07
C ASN A 38 -1.07 -2.70 12.32
N LEU A 39 -1.08 -2.84 10.99
CA LEU A 39 -2.31 -2.86 10.21
C LEU A 39 -2.89 -4.29 10.19
N PRO A 40 -4.09 -4.54 10.74
CA PRO A 40 -4.53 -5.90 11.07
C PRO A 40 -5.09 -6.68 9.88
N ASN A 41 -5.38 -6.04 8.74
CA ASN A 41 -6.10 -6.66 7.63
C ASN A 41 -5.43 -6.38 6.27
N ILE A 42 -4.17 -6.78 6.16
CA ILE A 42 -3.44 -6.74 4.89
C ILE A 42 -3.81 -7.98 4.09
N VAL A 43 -4.43 -7.77 2.93
CA VAL A 43 -4.94 -8.84 2.06
C VAL A 43 -4.10 -9.08 0.82
N TYR A 44 -3.17 -8.18 0.55
CA TYR A 44 -2.19 -8.27 -0.51
C TYR A 44 -1.00 -7.36 -0.18
N GLU A 45 0.20 -7.84 -0.50
CA GLU A 45 1.43 -7.07 -0.38
C GLU A 45 2.25 -7.29 -1.65
N LYS A 46 2.82 -6.21 -2.19
CA LYS A 46 3.82 -6.29 -3.23
C LYS A 46 4.96 -5.30 -3.00
N TYR A 47 6.16 -5.85 -2.86
CA TYR A 47 7.39 -5.10 -2.99
C TYR A 47 7.72 -4.87 -4.47
N VAL A 48 8.03 -3.63 -4.84
CA VAL A 48 8.38 -3.21 -6.20
C VAL A 48 9.78 -2.60 -6.16
N PRO A 49 10.83 -3.35 -6.52
CA PRO A 49 12.21 -2.83 -6.47
C PRO A 49 12.38 -1.64 -7.41
N ASP A 50 13.33 -0.76 -7.07
CA ASP A 50 13.75 0.39 -7.87
C ASP A 50 12.66 1.45 -8.12
N TYR A 51 11.52 1.37 -7.42
CA TYR A 51 10.47 2.40 -7.45
C TYR A 51 10.72 3.44 -6.36
N ASN A 52 10.73 4.72 -6.72
CA ASN A 52 10.56 5.81 -5.75
C ASN A 52 9.06 6.14 -5.57
N HIS A 53 8.78 7.17 -4.76
CA HIS A 53 7.41 7.58 -4.44
C HIS A 53 6.52 7.86 -5.67
N LEU A 54 7.08 8.51 -6.68
CA LEU A 54 6.31 8.96 -7.86
C LEU A 54 6.11 7.82 -8.88
N ASP A 55 6.94 6.78 -8.84
CA ASP A 55 6.90 5.70 -9.81
C ASP A 55 5.60 4.89 -9.73
N PHE A 56 4.97 4.79 -8.55
CA PHE A 56 3.66 4.17 -8.38
C PHE A 56 2.54 4.84 -9.17
N VAL A 57 2.75 6.09 -9.62
CA VAL A 57 1.78 6.85 -10.43
C VAL A 57 2.31 7.11 -11.85
N TRP A 58 3.59 7.44 -11.99
CA TRP A 58 4.18 7.99 -13.22
C TRP A 58 5.17 7.09 -13.94
N ALA A 59 5.59 5.96 -13.35
CA ALA A 59 6.50 5.07 -14.06
C ALA A 59 5.83 4.53 -15.32
N ILE A 60 6.56 4.54 -16.43
CA ILE A 60 6.12 3.95 -17.70
C ILE A 60 5.78 2.46 -17.50
N SER A 61 6.40 1.82 -16.51
CA SER A 61 6.22 0.40 -16.18
C SER A 61 5.16 0.13 -15.10
N ALA A 62 4.49 1.16 -14.54
CA ALA A 62 3.53 1.01 -13.44
C ALA A 62 2.33 0.13 -13.82
N ASN A 63 1.92 0.17 -15.09
CA ASN A 63 0.88 -0.71 -15.62
C ASN A 63 1.18 -2.20 -15.41
N LYS A 64 2.45 -2.58 -15.60
CA LYS A 64 2.93 -3.94 -15.50
C LYS A 64 3.20 -4.33 -14.05
N PHE A 65 3.86 -3.46 -13.28
CA PHE A 65 4.35 -3.83 -11.95
C PHE A 65 3.38 -3.48 -10.80
N VAL A 66 2.40 -2.62 -11.01
CA VAL A 66 1.44 -2.21 -9.97
C VAL A 66 0.00 -2.46 -10.43
N TYR A 67 -0.40 -1.85 -11.55
CA TYR A 67 -1.82 -1.78 -11.90
C TYR A 67 -2.45 -3.11 -12.29
N SER A 68 -1.67 -4.01 -12.92
CA SER A 68 -2.15 -5.36 -13.25
C SER A 68 -2.57 -6.12 -11.99
N ASP A 69 -1.78 -6.05 -10.91
CA ASP A 69 -2.11 -6.71 -9.64
C ASP A 69 -3.21 -5.97 -8.89
N LEU A 70 -3.22 -4.63 -8.94
CA LEU A 70 -4.30 -3.82 -8.38
C LEU A 70 -5.66 -4.26 -8.95
N LEU A 71 -5.75 -4.41 -10.28
CA LEU A 71 -6.98 -4.85 -10.94
C LEU A 71 -7.37 -6.27 -10.54
N ASN A 72 -6.40 -7.18 -10.40
CA ASN A 72 -6.65 -8.55 -9.93
C ASN A 72 -7.19 -8.55 -8.49
N VAL A 73 -6.62 -7.73 -7.60
CA VAL A 73 -7.11 -7.56 -6.23
C VAL A 73 -8.53 -7.00 -6.24
N MET A 74 -8.80 -5.96 -7.03
CA MET A 74 -10.14 -5.38 -7.15
C MET A 74 -11.14 -6.41 -7.66
N GLN A 75 -10.82 -7.17 -8.70
CA GLN A 75 -11.70 -8.20 -9.27
C GLN A 75 -12.02 -9.31 -8.27
N LYS A 76 -11.08 -9.67 -7.39
CA LYS A 76 -11.32 -10.65 -6.31
C LYS A 76 -12.41 -10.20 -5.34
N TYR A 77 -12.50 -8.91 -5.03
CA TYR A 77 -13.48 -8.35 -4.08
C TYR A 77 -14.74 -7.80 -4.76
N TYR A 78 -14.63 -7.39 -6.03
CA TYR A 78 -15.73 -6.86 -6.82
C TYR A 78 -15.63 -7.38 -8.26
N PRO A 79 -16.12 -8.60 -8.53
CA PRO A 79 -16.07 -9.19 -9.86
C PRO A 79 -16.84 -8.32 -10.86
N PHE A 80 -16.21 -8.03 -12.01
CA PHE A 80 -16.89 -7.39 -13.13
C PHE A 80 -17.83 -8.43 -13.77
N ASN A 81 -19.12 -8.35 -13.46
CA ASN A 81 -20.17 -9.05 -14.20
C ASN A 81 -20.49 -8.32 -15.50
#